data_AF-A0A4R2PQP0-F1
#
_entry.id   AF-A0A4R2PQP0-F1
#
_cell.length_a   1.000
_cell.length_b   1.000
_cell.length_c   1.000
_cell.angle_alpha   90.00
_cell.angle_beta   90.00
_cell.angle_gamma   90.00
#
_symmetry.space_group_name_H-M   'P 1'
#
loop_
_entity.id
_entity.type
_entity.pdbx_description
1 polymer ?
#
loop_
_entity_poly.entity_id
_entity_poly.type
_entity_poly.pdbx_seq_one_letter_code
_entity_poly.pdbx_strand_id
1 'polypeptide(L)'
;MPAQGLLLNLAPEGAVPRIVVALFIAGTANGLLNAALGRQAGATVPADWVAVGSGANNTARYLGSAIGITLGAVLIAHGDDVESASGLVTGWNQAVLLTTGFSVLGAAVVALARGSQDFAPHEKDRA
;
A
#
# COMPACT_ATOMS: atom_id res chain seq x y z
N MET A 1 -5.05 12.88 -3.34
CA MET A 1 -5.98 11.74 -3.16
C MET A 1 -5.25 10.46 -3.54
N PRO A 2 -5.40 9.36 -2.79
CA PRO A 2 -4.71 8.11 -3.09
C PRO A 2 -5.25 7.49 -4.39
N ALA A 3 -4.37 6.85 -5.17
CA ALA A 3 -4.68 6.35 -6.50
C ALA A 3 -5.88 5.37 -6.53
N GLN A 4 -6.14 4.67 -5.41
CA GLN A 4 -7.29 3.76 -5.30
C GLN A 4 -8.65 4.47 -5.38
N GLY A 5 -8.73 5.77 -5.04
CA GLY A 5 -9.98 6.55 -5.13
C GLY A 5 -10.53 6.70 -6.55
N LEU A 6 -9.68 6.51 -7.57
CA LEU A 6 -10.10 6.52 -8.98
C LEU A 6 -11.01 5.34 -9.36
N LEU A 7 -11.08 4.30 -8.53
CA LEU A 7 -11.87 3.08 -8.77
C LEU A 7 -13.31 3.15 -8.19
N LEU A 8 -13.67 4.25 -7.53
CA LEU A 8 -15.03 4.46 -7.03
C LEU A 8 -15.99 4.83 -8.17
N ASN A 9 -17.24 4.36 -8.10
CA ASN A 9 -18.33 4.73 -9.03
C ASN A 9 -18.09 4.29 -10.49
N LEU A 10 -17.84 2.98 -10.70
CA LEU A 10 -17.75 2.37 -12.02
C LEU A 10 -19.15 2.13 -12.60
N ALA A 11 -19.51 2.85 -13.67
CA ALA A 11 -20.67 2.56 -14.50
C ALA A 11 -20.25 1.63 -15.67
N PRO A 12 -21.17 0.81 -16.24
CA PRO A 12 -20.84 -0.14 -17.32
C PRO A 12 -20.24 0.53 -18.58
N GLU A 13 -20.68 1.76 -18.84
CA GLU A 13 -20.25 2.57 -19.98
C GLU A 13 -18.86 3.18 -19.70
N GLY A 14 -17.82 2.79 -20.45
CA GLY A 14 -16.48 3.41 -20.34
C GLY A 14 -15.62 2.94 -19.15
N ALA A 15 -16.00 1.84 -18.49
CA ALA A 15 -15.28 1.27 -17.35
C ALA A 15 -13.84 0.84 -17.69
N VAL A 16 -13.61 0.25 -18.86
CA VAL A 16 -12.33 -0.41 -19.20
C VAL A 16 -11.16 0.58 -19.28
N PRO A 17 -11.21 1.71 -20.03
CA PRO A 17 -10.10 2.66 -20.08
C PRO A 17 -9.76 3.24 -18.69
N ARG A 18 -10.79 3.52 -17.87
CA ARG A 18 -10.62 4.03 -16.52
C ARG A 18 -9.94 3.01 -15.60
N ILE A 19 -10.33 1.74 -15.70
CA ILE A 19 -9.67 0.64 -14.98
C ILE A 19 -8.21 0.51 -15.42
N VAL A 20 -7.92 0.53 -16.73
CA VAL A 20 -6.55 0.44 -17.26
C VAL A 20 -5.68 1.57 -16.73
N VAL A 21 -6.15 2.81 -16.77
CA VAL A 21 -5.41 3.97 -16.25
C VAL A 21 -5.22 3.87 -14.74
N ALA A 22 -6.26 3.49 -13.99
CA ALA A 22 -6.17 3.32 -12.54
C ALA A 22 -5.18 2.22 -12.16
N LEU A 23 -5.18 1.09 -12.87
CA LEU A 23 -4.23 -0.01 -12.68
C LEU A 23 -2.81 0.42 -13.03
N PHE A 24 -2.61 1.18 -14.09
CA PHE A 24 -1.30 1.71 -14.45
C PHE A 24 -0.76 2.63 -13.35
N ILE A 25 -1.55 3.62 -12.91
CA ILE A 25 -1.15 4.53 -11.83
C ILE A 25 -0.85 3.76 -10.54
N ALA A 26 -1.72 2.82 -10.16
CA ALA A 26 -1.53 1.99 -8.98
C ALA A 26 -0.25 1.13 -9.08
N GLY A 27 0.00 0.53 -10.25
CA GLY A 27 1.19 -0.26 -10.52
C GLY A 27 2.48 0.56 -10.43
N THR A 28 2.50 1.74 -11.07
CA THR A 28 3.64 2.67 -11.01
C THR A 28 3.90 3.13 -9.57
N ALA A 29 2.86 3.53 -8.84
CA ALA A 29 2.98 3.95 -7.45
C ALA A 29 3.53 2.82 -6.55
N ASN A 30 3.02 1.60 -6.72
CA ASN A 30 3.50 0.42 -6.01
C ASN A 30 4.97 0.11 -6.34
N GLY A 31 5.37 0.20 -7.61
CA GLY A 31 6.76 0.00 -8.03
C GLY A 31 7.71 1.00 -7.39
N LEU A 32 7.35 2.29 -7.41
CA LEU A 32 8.13 3.36 -6.80
C LEU A 32 8.27 3.16 -5.28
N LEU A 33 7.16 2.86 -4.59
CA LEU A 33 7.15 2.58 -3.15
C LEU A 33 8.08 1.42 -2.81
N ASN A 34 8.00 0.33 -3.56
CA ASN A 34 8.79 -0.88 -3.34
C ASN A 34 10.29 -0.66 -3.55
N ALA A 35 10.67 0.14 -4.55
CA ALA A 35 12.06 0.52 -4.77
C ALA A 35 12.59 1.44 -3.65
N ALA A 36 11.77 2.39 -3.18
CA ALA A 36 12.14 3.29 -2.09
C ALA A 36 12.32 2.54 -0.76
N LEU A 37 11.37 1.67 -0.40
CA LEU A 37 11.42 0.87 0.83
C LEU A 37 12.59 -0.11 0.82
N GLY A 38 12.83 -0.81 -0.30
CA GLY A 38 13.95 -1.75 -0.41
C GLY A 38 15.31 -1.07 -0.20
N ARG A 39 15.50 0.11 -0.80
CA ARG A 39 16.71 0.93 -0.57
C ARG A 39 16.84 1.37 0.88
N GLN A 40 15.76 1.85 1.49
CA GLN A 40 15.79 2.32 2.89
C GLN A 40 16.05 1.19 3.88
N ALA A 41 15.45 0.02 3.69
CA ALA A 41 15.66 -1.13 4.57
C ALA A 41 17.13 -1.59 4.61
N GLY A 42 17.83 -1.52 3.47
CA GLY A 42 19.28 -1.76 3.42
C GLY A 42 20.09 -0.66 4.12
N ALA A 43 19.66 0.60 4.02
CA ALA A 43 20.35 1.74 4.62
C ALA A 43 20.18 1.82 6.16
N THR A 44 19.15 1.18 6.72
CA THR A 44 18.87 1.18 8.17
C THR A 44 19.64 0.14 8.98
N VAL A 45 20.38 -0.76 8.32
CA VAL A 45 21.14 -1.84 8.96
C VAL A 45 22.64 -1.70 8.67
N PRO A 46 23.54 -2.30 9.47
CA PRO A 46 24.97 -2.34 9.16
C PRO A 46 25.23 -2.96 7.78
N ALA A 47 26.35 -2.59 7.14
CA ALA A 47 26.69 -3.01 5.78
C ALA A 47 26.68 -4.55 5.60
N ASP A 48 27.14 -5.29 6.62
CA ASP A 48 27.20 -6.75 6.60
C ASP A 48 25.81 -7.42 6.68
N TRP A 49 24.77 -6.65 7.01
CA TRP A 49 23.40 -7.12 7.26
C TRP A 49 22.38 -6.63 6.23
N VAL A 50 22.81 -5.97 5.15
CA VAL A 50 21.92 -5.43 4.11
C VAL A 50 20.96 -6.49 3.55
N ALA A 51 21.44 -7.73 3.40
CA ALA A 51 20.61 -8.85 2.97
C ALA A 51 19.47 -9.16 3.97
N VAL A 52 19.74 -9.09 5.27
CA VAL A 52 18.74 -9.29 6.34
C VAL A 52 17.74 -8.13 6.36
N GLY A 53 18.20 -6.88 6.21
CA GLY A 53 17.33 -5.71 6.09
C GLY A 53 16.36 -5.81 4.91
N SER A 54 16.86 -6.19 3.73
CA SER A 54 16.04 -6.45 2.55
C SER A 54 15.08 -7.63 2.76
N GLY A 55 15.54 -8.70 3.42
CA GLY A 55 14.71 -9.87 3.77
C GLY A 55 13.53 -9.48 4.67
N ALA A 56 13.79 -8.71 5.72
CA ALA A 56 12.75 -8.19 6.62
C ALA A 56 11.71 -7.35 5.87
N ASN A 57 12.15 -6.47 4.95
CA ASN A 57 11.26 -5.67 4.12
C ASN A 57 10.38 -6.53 3.19
N ASN A 58 10.94 -7.57 2.56
CA ASN A 58 10.17 -8.49 1.73
C ASN A 58 9.13 -9.26 2.55
N THR A 59 9.50 -9.76 3.73
CA THR A 59 8.58 -10.44 4.66
C THR A 59 7.42 -9.53 5.06
N ALA A 60 7.71 -8.30 5.48
CA ALA A 60 6.67 -7.33 5.83
C ALA A 60 5.72 -7.06 4.66
N ARG A 61 6.25 -6.86 3.45
CA ARG A 61 5.45 -6.64 2.24
C ARG A 61 4.55 -7.83 1.90
N TYR A 62 5.09 -9.05 1.92
CA TYR A 62 4.31 -10.23 1.54
C TYR A 62 3.29 -10.62 2.61
N LEU A 63 3.64 -10.49 3.89
CA LEU A 63 2.66 -10.65 4.98
C LEU A 63 1.53 -9.63 4.85
N GLY A 64 1.86 -8.35 4.66
CA GLY A 64 0.87 -7.30 4.43
C GLY A 64 0.01 -7.56 3.19
N SER A 65 0.62 -8.04 2.09
CA SER A 65 -0.10 -8.39 0.86
C SER A 65 -1.06 -9.55 1.09
N ALA A 66 -0.66 -10.58 1.82
CA ALA A 66 -1.51 -11.73 2.14
C ALA A 66 -2.73 -11.29 2.97
N ILE A 67 -2.52 -10.41 3.97
CA ILE A 67 -3.62 -9.83 4.77
C ILE A 67 -4.55 -9.01 3.88
N GLY A 68 -4.00 -8.10 3.08
CA GLY A 68 -4.77 -7.21 2.21
C GLY A 68 -5.59 -7.95 1.15
N ILE A 69 -4.99 -8.93 0.47
CA ILE A 69 -5.68 -9.75 -0.54
C ILE A 69 -6.80 -10.56 0.13
N THR A 70 -6.54 -11.15 1.29
CA THR A 70 -7.55 -11.91 2.04
C THR A 70 -8.73 -11.02 2.42
N LEU A 71 -8.47 -9.83 2.99
CA LEU A 71 -9.53 -8.89 3.35
C LEU A 71 -10.32 -8.43 2.12
N GLY A 72 -9.63 -8.08 1.03
CA GLY A 72 -10.29 -7.69 -0.22
C GLY A 72 -11.17 -8.80 -0.79
N ALA A 73 -10.67 -10.02 -0.85
CA ALA A 73 -11.43 -11.17 -1.34
C ALA A 73 -12.66 -11.46 -0.47
N VAL A 74 -12.52 -11.41 0.86
CA VAL A 74 -13.64 -11.63 1.78
C VAL A 74 -14.71 -10.54 1.63
N LEU A 75 -14.31 -9.26 1.60
CA LEU A 75 -15.23 -8.13 1.45
C LEU A 75 -15.98 -8.16 0.12
N ILE A 76 -15.28 -8.47 -0.98
CA ILE A 76 -15.90 -8.56 -2.31
C ILE A 76 -16.85 -9.76 -2.37
N ALA A 77 -16.45 -10.93 -1.86
CA ALA A 77 -17.23 -12.16 -1.94
C ALA A 77 -18.46 -12.18 -1.00
N HIS A 78 -18.46 -11.37 0.06
CA HIS A 78 -19.54 -11.33 1.07
C HIS A 78 -20.20 -9.95 1.15
N GLY A 79 -20.38 -9.28 0.00
CA GLY A 79 -21.20 -8.08 -0.08
C GLY A 79 -22.65 -8.33 0.35
N ASP A 80 -23.41 -7.26 0.59
CA ASP A 80 -24.77 -7.31 1.18
C ASP A 80 -25.76 -8.23 0.44
N ASP A 81 -25.51 -8.52 -0.85
CA ASP A 81 -26.26 -9.47 -1.66
C ASP A 81 -25.33 -10.27 -2.58
N VAL A 82 -24.93 -11.46 -2.11
CA VAL A 82 -23.85 -12.32 -2.64
C VAL A 82 -24.09 -12.79 -4.08
N GLU A 83 -25.35 -12.86 -4.53
CA GLU A 83 -25.70 -13.34 -5.88
C GLU A 83 -25.89 -12.20 -6.89
N SER A 84 -25.85 -10.94 -6.44
CA SER A 84 -26.10 -9.78 -7.27
C SER A 84 -24.82 -9.05 -7.70
N ALA A 85 -24.83 -8.50 -8.91
CA ALA A 85 -23.78 -7.59 -9.37
C ALA A 85 -23.65 -6.34 -8.47
N SER A 86 -24.77 -5.89 -7.87
CA SER A 86 -24.79 -4.79 -6.89
C SER A 86 -24.02 -5.12 -5.62
N GLY A 87 -24.17 -6.33 -5.07
CA GLY A 87 -23.46 -6.76 -3.86
C GLY A 87 -21.95 -6.83 -4.08
N LEU A 88 -21.52 -7.31 -5.25
CA LEU A 88 -20.10 -7.29 -5.66
C LEU A 88 -19.53 -5.87 -5.73
N VAL A 89 -20.28 -4.92 -6.28
CA VAL A 89 -19.87 -3.50 -6.36
C VAL A 89 -19.77 -2.88 -4.96
N THR A 90 -20.70 -3.20 -4.06
CA THR A 90 -20.65 -2.75 -2.66
C THR A 90 -19.41 -3.29 -1.95
N GLY A 91 -19.15 -4.60 -2.05
CA GLY A 91 -17.95 -5.23 -1.47
C GLY A 91 -16.64 -4.68 -2.05
N TRP A 92 -16.62 -4.40 -3.35
CA TRP A 92 -15.52 -3.71 -4.02
C TRP A 92 -15.27 -2.31 -3.44
N ASN A 93 -16.32 -1.50 -3.30
CA ASN A 93 -16.20 -0.15 -2.72
C ASN A 93 -15.68 -0.20 -1.27
N GLN A 94 -16.14 -1.16 -0.47
CA GLN A 94 -15.63 -1.37 0.90
C GLN A 94 -14.14 -1.74 0.89
N ALA A 95 -13.70 -2.64 0.00
CA ALA A 95 -12.29 -2.99 -0.15
C ALA A 95 -11.43 -1.78 -0.58
N VAL A 96 -11.94 -0.95 -1.50
CA VAL A 96 -11.26 0.30 -1.92
C VAL A 96 -11.15 1.29 -0.77
N LEU A 97 -12.20 1.46 0.04
CA LEU A 97 -12.18 2.34 1.22
C LEU A 97 -11.17 1.85 2.27
N LEU A 98 -11.16 0.55 2.55
CA LEU A 98 -10.25 -0.06 3.52
C LEU A 98 -8.79 0.12 3.09
N THR A 99 -8.45 -0.21 1.84
CA THR A 99 -7.08 -0.08 1.30
C THR A 99 -6.63 1.37 1.21
N THR A 100 -7.57 2.28 0.90
CA THR A 100 -7.35 3.73 0.97
C THR A 100 -7.02 4.17 2.40
N GLY A 101 -7.80 3.70 3.39
CA GLY A 101 -7.58 4.00 4.81
C GLY A 101 -6.20 3.55 5.28
N PHE A 102 -5.78 2.32 4.96
CA PHE A 102 -4.44 1.83 5.27
C PHE A 102 -3.33 2.63 4.58
N SER A 103 -3.55 3.08 3.34
CA SER A 103 -2.58 3.92 2.63
C SER A 103 -2.39 5.28 3.31
N VAL A 104 -3.48 5.90 3.76
CA VAL A 104 -3.44 7.17 4.52
C VAL A 104 -2.80 6.96 5.89
N LEU A 105 -3.16 5.89 6.60
CA LEU A 105 -2.55 5.54 7.88
C LEU A 105 -1.03 5.34 7.75
N GLY A 106 -0.59 4.58 6.74
CA GLY A 106 0.82 4.36 6.47
C GLY A 106 1.57 5.67 6.17
N ALA A 107 0.97 6.55 5.36
CA ALA A 107 1.53 7.88 5.10
C ALA A 107 1.64 8.74 6.38
N ALA A 108 0.63 8.69 7.25
CA ALA A 108 0.65 9.39 8.53
C ALA A 108 1.75 8.85 9.46
N VAL A 109 1.89 7.53 9.58
CA VAL A 109 2.97 6.89 10.36
C VAL A 109 4.35 7.35 9.85
N VAL A 110 4.57 7.35 8.53
CA VAL A 110 5.82 7.84 7.94
C VAL A 110 6.03 9.33 8.26
N ALA A 111 5.00 10.17 8.14
CA ALA A 111 5.11 11.59 8.45
C ALA A 111 5.49 11.85 9.92
N LEU A 112 4.86 11.12 10.85
CA LEU A 112 5.16 11.21 12.28
C LEU A 112 6.57 10.70 12.62
N ALA A 113 7.02 9.61 11.97
CA ALA A 113 8.36 9.06 12.15
C ALA A 113 9.46 9.94 11.54
N ARG A 114 9.15 10.77 10.53
CA ARG A 114 10.11 11.75 9.99
C ARG A 114 10.34 12.90 10.96
N GLY A 115 9.30 13.40 11.61
CA GLY A 115 9.43 14.49 12.59
C GLY A 115 10.29 14.15 13.81
N SER A 116 10.49 12.87 14.13
CA SER A 116 11.39 12.44 15.22
C SER A 116 12.85 12.30 14.80
N GLN A 117 13.15 12.24 13.49
CA GLN A 117 14.52 12.13 12.97
C GLN A 117 15.22 13.49 12.87
N ASP A 118 14.47 14.59 12.80
CA ASP A 118 15.01 15.97 12.70
C ASP A 118 15.70 16.45 14.00
N PHE A 119 15.70 15.67 15.08
CA PHE A 119 16.21 16.05 16.41
C PHE A 119 17.43 15.28 16.91
N ALA A 120 18.08 14.44 16.09
CA ALA A 120 19.31 13.76 16.47
C ALA A 120 20.53 14.43 15.80
N PRO A 121 21.34 15.22 16.53
CA PRO A 121 22.63 15.64 16.03
C PRO A 121 23.46 14.38 15.71
N HIS A 122 24.02 14.32 14.50
CA HIS A 122 24.98 13.29 14.13
C HIS A 122 26.22 13.42 15.01
N GLU A 123 26.31 12.62 16.08
CA GLU A 123 27.57 12.35 16.76
C GLU A 123 28.42 11.43 15.87
N LYS A 124 28.97 12.01 14.81
CA LYS A 124 30.08 11.48 14.02
C LYS A 124 31.29 12.37 14.27
N ASP A 125 31.84 12.30 15.47
CA ASP A 125 33.18 12.81 15.80
C ASP A 125 33.70 12.12 17.07
N ARG A 126 33.81 10.80 17.02
CA ARG A 126 34.73 10.06 17.91
C ARG A 126 35.54 9.09 17.04
N ALA A 127 36.55 9.69 16.41
CA ALA A 127 37.76 9.00 15.99
C ALA A 127 38.55 8.53 17.22
#